data_AF-A0A5B8U7J8-F1
#
_entry.id   AF-A0A5B8U7J8-F1
#
_cell.length_a   1.000
_cell.length_b   1.000
_cell.length_c   1.000
_cell.angle_alpha   90.00
_cell.angle_beta   90.00
_cell.angle_gamma   90.00
#
_symmetry.space_group_name_H-M   'P 1'
#
loop_
_entity.id
_entity.type
_entity.pdbx_description
1 polymer ?
#
loop_
_entity_poly.entity_id
_entity_poly.type
_entity_poly.pdbx_seq_one_letter_code
_entity_poly.pdbx_strand_id
1 'polypeptide(L)'
;MTLEIVAIGITVLAHLVGAGVLIWTLVDGENIDWRALWPRDDDGGGGGGPEGPTTPDPGDGGVRVGGPLLPDAAPSAVRLRKPGRIGDGYPRPGRRPEHAPTRPGVPARPAGPPPGD
;
A
#
# COMPACT_ATOMS: atom_id res chain seq x y z
N MET A 1 -22.53 -35.91 -0.18
CA MET A 1 -22.89 -35.79 1.24
C MET A 1 -21.68 -35.69 2.17
N THR A 2 -20.79 -36.68 2.25
CA THR A 2 -19.63 -36.62 3.19
C THR A 2 -18.63 -35.52 2.85
N LEU A 3 -18.27 -35.35 1.58
CA LEU A 3 -17.34 -34.30 1.13
C LEU A 3 -17.86 -32.88 1.37
N GLU A 4 -19.17 -32.65 1.23
CA GLU A 4 -19.78 -31.33 1.49
C GLU A 4 -19.70 -30.98 2.99
N ILE A 5 -19.99 -31.94 3.86
CA ILE A 5 -19.86 -31.78 5.32
C ILE A 5 -18.41 -31.48 5.70
N VAL A 6 -17.45 -32.19 5.08
CA VAL A 6 -16.02 -31.96 5.32
C VAL A 6 -15.61 -30.57 4.84
N ALA A 7 -16.04 -30.13 3.65
CA ALA A 7 -15.71 -28.81 3.12
C ALA A 7 -16.29 -27.69 4.00
N ILE A 8 -17.54 -27.81 4.44
CA ILE A 8 -18.18 -26.86 5.35
C ILE A 8 -17.45 -26.87 6.70
N GLY A 9 -17.12 -28.04 7.24
CA GLY A 9 -16.39 -28.16 8.50
C GLY A 9 -15.03 -27.48 8.46
N ILE A 10 -14.24 -27.71 7.40
CA ILE A 10 -12.93 -27.06 7.20
C ILE A 10 -13.10 -25.54 7.08
N THR A 11 -14.10 -25.09 6.32
CA THR A 11 -14.34 -23.64 6.14
C THR A 11 -14.68 -22.98 7.46
N VAL A 12 -15.60 -23.56 8.24
CA VAL A 12 -15.97 -23.03 9.56
C VAL A 12 -14.76 -23.02 10.49
N LEU A 13 -13.99 -24.12 10.54
CA LEU A 13 -12.80 -24.22 11.37
C LEU A 13 -11.76 -23.15 11.02
N ALA A 14 -11.49 -22.93 9.73
CA ALA A 14 -10.55 -21.91 9.27
C ALA A 14 -10.98 -20.50 9.73
N HIS A 15 -12.29 -20.20 9.69
CA HIS A 15 -12.81 -18.91 10.15
C HIS A 15 -12.72 -18.77 11.68
N LEU A 16 -12.99 -19.83 12.44
CA LEU A 16 -12.86 -19.80 13.90
C LEU A 16 -11.41 -19.57 14.33
N VAL A 17 -10.46 -20.23 13.67
CA VAL A 17 -9.02 -20.02 13.90
C VAL A 17 -8.63 -18.59 13.51
N GLY A 18 -9.03 -18.13 12.32
CA GLY A 18 -8.73 -16.76 11.86
C GLY A 18 -9.30 -15.68 12.78
N ALA A 19 -10.56 -15.83 13.21
CA ALA A 19 -11.20 -14.92 14.16
C ALA A 19 -10.51 -14.95 15.53
N GLY A 20 -10.12 -16.14 16.01
CA GLY A 20 -9.38 -16.29 17.27
C GLY A 20 -8.02 -15.60 17.22
N VAL A 21 -7.26 -15.80 16.14
CA VAL A 21 -5.98 -15.10 15.92
C VAL A 21 -6.20 -13.59 15.85
N LEU A 22 -7.21 -13.11 15.11
CA LEU A 22 -7.50 -11.68 15.01
C LEU A 22 -7.83 -11.07 16.38
N ILE A 23 -8.70 -11.70 17.16
CA ILE A 23 -9.05 -11.25 18.51
C ILE A 23 -7.82 -11.25 19.41
N TRP A 24 -7.02 -12.32 19.38
CA TRP A 24 -5.79 -12.40 20.15
C TRP A 24 -4.81 -11.28 19.77
N THR A 25 -4.61 -11.05 18.47
CA THR A 25 -3.73 -9.98 17.98
C THR A 25 -4.23 -8.58 18.33
N LEU A 26 -5.54 -8.40 18.48
CA LEU A 26 -6.12 -7.13 18.89
C LEU A 26 -5.91 -6.88 20.39
N VAL A 27 -6.00 -7.93 21.21
CA VAL A 27 -5.82 -7.86 22.66
C VAL A 27 -4.33 -7.76 23.03
N ASP A 28 -3.47 -8.45 22.29
CA ASP A 28 -2.04 -8.63 22.61
C ASP A 28 -1.13 -7.96 21.57
N GLY A 29 -1.66 -6.97 20.83
CA GLY A 29 -1.04 -6.39 19.64
C GLY A 29 0.30 -5.68 19.86
N GLU A 30 0.64 -5.36 21.11
CA GLU A 30 1.95 -4.82 21.47
C GLU A 30 3.04 -5.90 21.51
N ASN A 31 2.68 -7.18 21.71
CA ASN A 31 3.61 -8.31 21.80
C ASN A 31 3.79 -9.07 20.47
N ILE A 32 2.94 -8.83 19.47
CA ILE A 32 3.02 -9.49 18.17
C ILE A 32 3.81 -8.61 17.20
N ASP A 33 5.12 -8.86 17.13
CA ASP A 33 5.97 -8.25 16.12
C ASP A 33 5.75 -8.94 14.76
N TRP A 34 4.74 -8.48 14.02
CA TRP A 34 4.45 -8.94 12.66
C TRP A 34 5.63 -8.71 11.69
N ARG A 35 6.57 -7.83 12.03
CA ARG A 35 7.78 -7.58 11.22
C ARG A 35 8.82 -8.69 11.37
N ALA A 36 8.76 -9.46 12.44
CA ALA A 36 9.62 -10.64 12.62
C ALA A 36 9.24 -11.80 11.68
N LEU A 37 8.03 -11.79 11.11
CA LEU A 37 7.57 -12.77 10.11
C LEU A 37 7.99 -12.41 8.68
N TRP A 38 8.55 -11.22 8.45
CA TRP A 38 9.10 -10.84 7.16
C TRP A 38 10.55 -11.34 7.06
N PRO A 39 10.96 -11.96 5.93
CA PRO A 39 12.37 -12.29 5.72
C PRO A 39 13.19 -11.01 5.89
N ARG A 40 14.17 -11.03 6.80
CA ARG A 40 15.13 -9.94 6.92
C ARG A 40 16.00 -9.95 5.67
N ASP A 41 16.06 -8.82 4.99
CA ASP A 41 17.13 -8.58 4.03
C ASP A 41 18.45 -8.62 4.84
N ASP A 42 19.35 -9.54 4.50
CA ASP A 42 20.65 -9.78 5.16
C ASP A 42 21.66 -8.63 4.91
N ASP A 43 21.17 -7.40 4.85
CA ASP A 43 21.96 -6.19 4.64
C ASP A 43 22.34 -5.65 6.03
N GLY A 44 23.48 -6.13 6.50
CA GLY A 44 23.92 -6.05 7.90
C GLY A 44 23.89 -4.68 8.57
N GLY A 45 23.61 -4.71 9.88
CA GLY A 45 23.76 -3.58 10.79
C GLY A 45 22.86 -3.76 12.03
N GLY A 46 23.47 -4.04 13.17
CA GLY A 46 22.77 -4.49 14.37
C GLY A 46 21.87 -3.45 15.05
N GLY A 47 21.02 -3.97 15.93
CA GLY A 47 20.55 -3.29 17.15
C GLY A 47 19.42 -2.28 16.96
N GLY A 48 18.31 -2.55 17.65
CA GLY A 48 17.23 -1.59 17.86
C GLY A 48 16.20 -1.61 16.74
N GLY A 49 15.05 -2.22 17.00
CA GLY A 49 13.86 -1.94 16.21
C GLY A 49 13.63 -0.42 16.17
N PRO A 50 13.00 0.11 15.11
CA PRO A 50 12.79 1.54 15.01
C PRO A 50 12.00 1.99 16.24
N GLU A 51 12.62 2.88 17.02
CA GLU A 51 11.91 3.68 18.02
C GLU A 51 10.64 4.22 17.34
N GLY A 52 9.48 3.97 17.96
CA GLY A 52 8.23 4.55 17.50
C GLY A 52 8.43 6.05 17.27
N PRO A 53 7.75 6.66 16.27
CA PRO A 53 8.08 8.00 15.82
C PRO A 53 8.19 8.96 17.01
N THR A 54 9.41 9.38 17.31
CA THR A 54 9.68 10.37 18.35
C THR A 54 8.81 11.56 18.05
N THR A 55 7.95 11.93 19.01
CA THR A 55 7.11 13.12 18.89
C THR A 55 8.06 14.28 18.58
N PRO A 56 7.91 14.97 17.42
CA PRO A 56 8.82 16.04 17.08
C PRO A 56 8.75 17.09 18.17
N ASP A 57 9.90 17.39 18.78
CA ASP A 57 10.05 18.54 19.67
C ASP A 57 9.58 19.78 18.90
N PRO A 58 8.61 20.56 19.43
CA PRO A 58 8.17 21.78 18.76
C PRO A 58 9.25 22.88 18.70
N GLY A 59 10.39 22.69 19.38
CA GLY A 59 11.60 23.49 19.23
C GLY A 59 12.57 22.88 18.21
N ASP A 60 13.06 23.71 17.30
CA ASP A 60 14.07 23.44 16.26
C ASP A 60 13.59 22.76 14.96
N GLY A 61 13.56 23.57 13.90
CA GLY A 61 13.05 23.24 12.58
C GLY A 61 13.87 22.21 11.81
N GLY A 62 13.68 20.92 12.10
CA GLY A 62 14.27 19.87 11.29
C GLY A 62 13.61 18.52 11.52
N VAL A 63 12.94 18.03 10.48
CA VAL A 63 12.48 16.63 10.39
C VAL A 63 13.72 15.74 10.41
N ARG A 64 14.06 15.15 11.56
CA ARG A 64 15.01 14.03 11.64
C ARG A 64 14.30 12.74 11.26
N VAL A 65 13.99 12.59 9.98
CA VAL A 65 13.70 11.29 9.36
C VAL A 65 15.04 10.78 8.87
N GLY A 66 15.49 9.63 9.41
CA GLY A 66 16.84 9.08 9.30
C GLY A 66 17.26 8.65 7.89
N GLY A 67 17.37 9.61 6.98
CA GLY A 67 17.96 9.46 5.66
C GLY A 67 18.18 10.84 5.06
N PRO A 68 19.20 11.04 4.21
CA PRO A 68 19.38 12.30 3.51
C PRO A 68 18.10 12.58 2.71
N LEU A 69 17.43 13.68 3.05
CA LEU A 69 16.41 14.26 2.19
C LEU A 69 17.02 14.44 0.80
N LEU A 70 16.24 14.18 -0.27
CA LEU A 70 16.70 14.52 -1.62
C LEU A 70 17.16 16.00 -1.61
N PRO A 71 18.21 16.36 -2.37
CA PRO A 71 18.78 17.71 -2.33
C PRO A 71 17.75 18.83 -2.50
N ASP A 72 16.66 18.55 -3.22
CA ASP A 72 15.59 19.50 -3.55
C ASP A 72 14.28 19.25 -2.77
N ALA A 73 14.30 18.41 -1.72
CA ALA A 73 13.13 18.15 -0.91
C ALA A 73 12.83 19.34 0.02
N ALA A 74 12.03 20.29 -0.48
CA ALA A 74 11.50 21.38 0.34
C ALA A 74 10.21 20.95 1.08
N PRO A 75 10.02 21.38 2.34
CA PRO A 75 8.78 21.15 3.06
C PRO A 75 7.60 21.83 2.35
N SER A 76 6.45 21.15 2.32
CA SER A 76 5.22 21.70 1.75
C SER A 76 4.79 22.97 2.50
N ALA A 77 4.39 24.00 1.75
CA ALA A 77 3.85 25.25 2.30
C ALA A 77 2.47 25.05 2.99
N VAL A 78 1.80 23.92 2.75
CA VAL A 78 0.47 23.63 3.30
C VAL A 78 0.58 22.88 4.62
N ARG A 79 0.09 23.52 5.70
CA ARG A 79 0.01 22.92 7.04
C ARG A 79 -1.24 22.04 7.15
N LEU A 80 -1.04 20.72 7.22
CA LEU A 80 -2.10 19.71 7.35
C LEU A 80 -2.88 19.74 8.68
N ARG A 81 -2.41 20.52 9.68
CA ARG A 81 -3.04 20.61 11.01
C ARG A 81 -4.02 21.77 11.16
N LYS A 82 -4.24 22.57 10.13
CA LYS A 82 -5.24 23.65 10.19
C LYS A 82 -6.63 23.04 10.01
N PRO A 83 -7.66 23.52 10.73
CA PRO A 83 -9.04 23.18 10.44
C PRO A 83 -9.38 23.58 9.01
N GLY A 84 -9.63 22.60 8.14
CA GLY A 84 -9.92 22.80 6.72
C GLY A 84 -9.60 21.56 5.89
N ARG A 85 -10.29 21.33 4.78
CA ARG A 85 -9.93 20.22 3.88
C ARG A 85 -8.83 20.71 2.94
N ILE A 86 -7.82 19.87 2.74
CA ILE A 86 -6.68 20.16 1.83
C ILE A 86 -7.18 20.56 0.43
N GLY A 87 -8.28 19.95 -0.02
CA GLY A 87 -8.88 20.23 -1.33
C GLY A 87 -9.54 21.60 -1.48
N ASP A 88 -9.77 22.34 -0.39
CA ASP A 88 -10.42 23.67 -0.45
C ASP A 88 -9.46 24.75 -0.96
N GLY A 89 -8.14 24.53 -0.84
CA GLY A 89 -7.10 25.47 -1.27
C GLY A 89 -6.65 25.31 -2.73
N TYR A 90 -7.19 24.33 -3.47
CA TYR A 90 -6.78 24.03 -4.83
C TYR A 90 -7.99 24.06 -5.79
N PRO A 91 -7.81 24.56 -7.02
CA PRO A 91 -8.84 24.44 -8.04
C PRO A 91 -9.09 22.96 -8.32
N ARG A 92 -10.37 22.59 -8.44
CA ARG A 92 -10.77 21.22 -8.75
C ARG A 92 -10.13 20.78 -10.07
N PRO A 93 -9.38 19.66 -10.10
CA PRO A 93 -8.84 19.14 -11.35
C PRO A 93 -9.94 18.95 -12.40
N GLY A 94 -9.64 19.32 -13.64
CA GLY A 94 -10.56 19.10 -14.75
C GLY A 94 -10.95 17.63 -14.85
N ARG A 95 -12.23 17.36 -15.14
CA ARG A 95 -12.72 15.99 -15.30
C ARG A 95 -11.98 15.35 -16.48
N ARG A 96 -11.39 14.18 -16.28
CA ARG A 96 -10.86 13.36 -17.38
C ARG A 96 -11.99 13.09 -18.38
N PRO A 97 -11.72 13.11 -19.70
CA PRO A 97 -12.70 12.70 -20.69
C PRO A 97 -13.33 11.36 -20.31
N GLU A 98 -14.65 11.27 -20.49
CA GLU A 98 -15.44 10.09 -20.15
C GLU A 98 -15.02 8.85 -20.94
N HIS A 99 -14.37 9.03 -22.08
CA HIS A 99 -13.97 7.95 -22.98
C HIS A 99 -12.47 8.03 -23.27
N ALA A 100 -11.86 6.84 -23.42
CA ALA A 100 -10.50 6.75 -23.93
C ALA A 100 -10.46 7.29 -25.37
N PRO A 101 -9.37 7.95 -25.79
CA PRO A 101 -9.19 8.33 -27.18
C PRO A 101 -9.35 7.09 -28.08
N THR A 102 -10.18 7.19 -29.10
CA THR A 102 -10.32 6.15 -30.13
C THR A 102 -8.95 5.87 -30.72
N ARG A 103 -8.43 4.65 -30.55
CA ARG A 103 -7.20 4.25 -31.23
C ARG A 103 -7.47 4.24 -32.73
N PRO A 104 -6.62 4.87 -33.57
CA PRO A 104 -6.69 4.70 -35.01
C PRO A 104 -6.66 3.21 -35.33
N GLY A 105 -7.65 2.72 -36.07
CA GLY A 105 -7.71 1.32 -36.49
C GLY A 105 -6.47 1.00 -37.32
N VAL A 106 -5.72 -0.03 -36.92
CA VAL A 106 -4.64 -0.56 -37.75
C VAL A 106 -5.30 -1.14 -39.00
N PRO A 107 -4.93 -0.69 -40.22
CA PRO A 107 -5.47 -1.27 -41.44
C PRO A 107 -5.17 -2.77 -41.47
N ALA A 108 -6.18 -3.58 -41.80
CA ALA A 108 -6.04 -5.01 -41.90
C ALA A 108 -4.90 -5.36 -42.87
N ARG A 109 -3.96 -6.18 -42.40
CA ARG A 109 -2.87 -6.70 -43.23
C ARG A 109 -3.51 -7.45 -44.42
N PRO A 110 -3.22 -7.10 -45.68
CA PRO A 110 -3.74 -7.85 -46.81
C PRO A 110 -3.28 -9.31 -46.69
N ALA A 111 -4.21 -10.23 -46.87
CA ALA A 111 -3.92 -11.66 -46.91
C ALA A 111 -2.85 -11.89 -47.98
N GLY A 112 -1.75 -12.51 -47.58
CA GLY A 112 -0.68 -12.89 -48.52
C GLY A 112 -1.22 -13.82 -49.61
N PRO A 113 -0.54 -13.91 -50.75
CA PRO A 113 -0.97 -14.77 -51.85
C PRO A 113 -1.05 -16.24 -51.37
N PRO A 114 -1.99 -17.02 -51.92
CA PRO A 114 -2.11 -18.44 -51.58
C PRO A 114 -0.80 -19.17 -51.92
N PRO A 115 -0.43 -20.23 -51.16
CA PRO A 115 0.71 -21.07 -51.50
C PRO A 115 0.48 -21.65 -52.90
N GLY A 116 1.46 -21.46 -53.79
CA GLY A 116 1.45 -22.03 -55.14
C GLY A 116 1.70 -23.53 -55.11
N ASP A 117 1.05 -24.24 -56.01
CA ASP A 117 1.21 -25.68 -56.30
C ASP A 117 2.52 -25.98 -57.05
#